data_AF-A0AAN8FRH9-F1
#
_entry.id   AF-A0AAN8FRH9-F1
#
_cell.length_a   1.000
_cell.length_b   1.000
_cell.length_c   1.000
_cell.angle_alpha   90.00
_cell.angle_beta   90.00
_cell.angle_gamma   90.00
#
_symmetry.space_group_name_H-M   'P 1'
#
loop_
_entity.id
_entity.type
_entity.pdbx_description
1 polymer ?
#
loop_
_entity_poly.entity_id
_entity_poly.type
_entity_poly.pdbx_seq_one_letter_code
_entity_poly.pdbx_strand_id
1 'polypeptide(L)'
;MPAASTPTAEVSSIEVPIGSSNEFDKRVQDVLDVTTSVEVILDDETPDSDVLLDAREKLKAQEAVLAELSDVASARAQLGDCEGIDVVSSLHEQYNAVQYALEDRIEELLAEESTSITEQEESTNDVHSHPAASEQALSDTSYDVYPKLSEFLVSQLVDDAERKATDDPNSAQEDSARRSNDASPMSYVQILDQLQREVEELENTVPIALPSSSDLIDLQRAKIPKLFSKLDAISDIPH
;
A
#
# COMPACT_ATOMS: atom_id res chain seq x y z
N MET A 1 -28.03 56.78 6.14
CA MET A 1 -28.17 55.32 6.11
C MET A 1 -26.97 54.76 5.35
N PRO A 2 -26.04 54.03 5.99
CA PRO A 2 -24.95 53.37 5.28
C PRO A 2 -25.42 52.01 4.75
N ALA A 3 -25.13 51.74 3.47
CA ALA A 3 -25.35 50.44 2.83
C ALA A 3 -24.25 49.47 3.26
N ALA A 4 -24.64 48.30 3.76
CA ALA A 4 -23.75 47.21 4.11
C ALA A 4 -23.30 46.48 2.84
N SER A 5 -22.00 46.52 2.56
CA SER A 5 -21.35 45.64 1.58
C SER A 5 -21.09 44.30 2.23
N THR A 6 -21.77 43.26 1.77
CA THR A 6 -21.41 41.86 2.03
C THR A 6 -20.21 41.48 1.16
N PRO A 7 -19.14 40.90 1.71
CA PRO A 7 -18.11 40.25 0.91
C PRO A 7 -18.64 38.91 0.40
N THR A 8 -18.83 38.82 -0.92
CA THR A 8 -19.01 37.57 -1.65
C THR A 8 -17.75 36.73 -1.47
N ALA A 9 -17.84 35.64 -0.73
CA ALA A 9 -16.81 34.62 -0.68
C ALA A 9 -16.72 33.98 -2.07
N GLU A 10 -15.66 34.31 -2.81
CA GLU A 10 -15.21 33.50 -3.94
C GLU A 10 -14.83 32.12 -3.40
N VAL A 11 -15.71 31.15 -3.64
CA VAL A 11 -15.39 29.74 -3.49
C VAL A 11 -14.34 29.45 -4.55
N SER A 12 -13.08 29.39 -4.13
CA SER A 12 -11.95 28.96 -4.96
C SER A 12 -12.19 27.50 -5.35
N SER A 13 -12.85 27.30 -6.48
CA SER A 13 -12.94 26.01 -7.16
C SER A 13 -11.52 25.55 -7.46
N ILE A 14 -11.03 24.60 -6.66
CA ILE A 14 -9.89 23.78 -7.02
C ILE A 14 -10.44 22.87 -8.13
N GLU A 15 -10.26 23.28 -9.39
CA GLU A 15 -10.49 22.41 -10.55
C GLU A 15 -9.44 21.30 -10.52
N VAL A 16 -9.73 20.22 -9.79
CA VAL A 16 -9.08 18.94 -10.06
C VAL A 16 -9.45 18.59 -11.51
N PRO A 17 -8.50 18.30 -12.39
CA PRO A 17 -8.83 17.86 -13.75
C PRO A 17 -9.48 16.49 -13.66
N ILE A 18 -10.81 16.48 -13.64
CA ILE A 18 -11.59 15.26 -13.66
C ILE A 18 -11.50 14.76 -15.10
N GLY A 19 -10.51 13.91 -15.39
CA GLY A 19 -10.34 13.28 -16.70
C GLY A 19 -11.65 12.63 -17.18
N SER A 20 -11.80 12.48 -18.50
CA SER A 20 -13.03 11.93 -19.07
C SER A 20 -13.30 10.49 -18.56
N SER A 21 -14.57 10.06 -18.49
CA SER A 21 -14.92 8.68 -18.05
C SER A 21 -14.07 7.63 -18.76
N ASN A 22 -13.96 7.76 -20.09
CA ASN A 22 -13.19 6.86 -20.94
C ASN A 22 -11.69 6.80 -20.59
N GLU A 23 -11.09 7.90 -20.13
CA GLU A 23 -9.68 7.90 -19.72
C GLU A 23 -9.49 7.15 -18.40
N PHE A 24 -10.42 7.32 -17.46
CA PHE A 24 -10.43 6.57 -16.20
C PHE A 24 -10.63 5.08 -16.46
N ASP A 25 -11.63 4.72 -17.26
CA ASP A 25 -11.94 3.32 -17.59
C ASP A 25 -10.73 2.65 -18.27
N LYS A 26 -10.06 3.37 -19.17
CA LYS A 26 -8.83 2.89 -19.80
C LYS A 26 -7.72 2.63 -18.79
N ARG A 27 -7.45 3.59 -17.89
CA ARG A 27 -6.40 3.42 -16.87
C ARG A 27 -6.73 2.27 -15.91
N VAL A 28 -7.99 2.09 -15.53
CA VAL A 28 -8.45 0.93 -14.76
C VAL A 28 -8.14 -0.37 -15.52
N GLN A 29 -8.47 -0.42 -16.81
CA GLN A 29 -8.20 -1.60 -17.64
C GLN A 29 -6.71 -1.88 -17.78
N ASP A 30 -5.88 -0.85 -17.96
CA ASP A 30 -4.43 -0.99 -18.06
C ASP A 30 -3.83 -1.64 -16.79
N VAL A 31 -4.30 -1.25 -15.59
CA VAL A 31 -3.89 -1.87 -14.33
C VAL A 31 -4.39 -3.32 -14.24
N LEU A 32 -5.66 -3.57 -14.58
CA LEU A 32 -6.24 -4.92 -14.60
C LEU A 32 -5.47 -5.87 -15.53
N ASP A 33 -5.10 -5.41 -16.72
CA ASP A 33 -4.35 -6.21 -17.70
C ASP A 33 -2.98 -6.61 -17.15
N VAL A 34 -2.29 -5.68 -16.46
CA VAL A 34 -1.01 -5.98 -15.81
C VAL A 34 -1.21 -6.95 -14.65
N THR A 35 -2.17 -6.69 -13.76
CA THR A 35 -2.46 -7.58 -12.62
C THR A 35 -2.82 -8.99 -13.07
N THR A 36 -3.67 -9.12 -14.10
CA THR A 36 -4.05 -10.42 -14.69
C THR A 36 -2.84 -11.09 -15.35
N SER A 37 -1.99 -10.34 -16.05
CA SER A 37 -0.77 -10.89 -16.64
C SER A 37 0.20 -11.42 -15.60
N VAL A 38 0.28 -10.80 -14.41
CA VAL A 38 1.10 -11.27 -13.30
C VAL A 38 0.48 -12.50 -12.65
N GLU A 39 -0.84 -12.53 -12.48
CA GLU A 39 -1.58 -13.69 -11.97
C GLU A 39 -1.33 -14.94 -12.85
N VAL A 40 -1.33 -14.79 -14.17
CA VAL A 40 -0.99 -15.87 -15.10
C VAL A 40 0.45 -16.39 -14.92
N ILE A 41 1.40 -15.51 -14.55
CA ILE A 41 2.78 -15.92 -14.25
C ILE A 41 2.84 -16.68 -12.92
N LEU A 42 2.03 -16.28 -11.94
CA LEU A 42 1.94 -16.95 -10.64
C LEU A 42 1.27 -18.32 -10.71
N ASP A 43 0.34 -18.50 -11.64
CA ASP A 43 -0.31 -19.78 -11.92
C ASP A 43 0.62 -20.78 -12.63
N ASP A 44 1.77 -20.33 -13.15
CA ASP A 44 2.79 -21.23 -13.70
C ASP A 44 3.46 -22.03 -12.56
N GLU A 45 3.67 -23.32 -12.77
CA GLU A 45 4.22 -24.24 -11.75
C GLU A 45 5.73 -24.02 -11.55
N THR A 46 6.43 -23.57 -12.60
CA THR A 46 7.88 -23.32 -12.58
C THR A 46 8.24 -21.98 -13.23
N PRO A 47 7.79 -20.83 -12.68
CA PRO A 47 8.11 -19.54 -13.24
C PRO A 47 9.60 -19.23 -13.03
N ASP A 48 10.26 -18.77 -14.08
CA ASP A 48 11.65 -18.33 -14.01
C ASP A 48 11.80 -17.16 -13.01
N SER A 49 12.83 -17.19 -12.16
CA SER A 49 13.09 -16.13 -11.16
C SER A 49 13.19 -14.73 -11.79
N ASP A 50 13.84 -14.62 -12.95
CA ASP A 50 13.94 -13.37 -13.71
C ASP A 50 12.57 -12.87 -14.18
N VAL A 51 11.66 -13.77 -14.54
CA VAL A 51 10.30 -13.44 -14.99
C VAL A 51 9.46 -12.92 -13.83
N LEU A 52 9.59 -13.49 -12.63
CA LEU A 52 8.90 -13.00 -11.43
C LEU A 52 9.42 -11.62 -11.00
N LEU A 53 10.72 -11.37 -11.12
CA LEU A 53 11.30 -10.05 -10.82
C LEU A 53 10.84 -8.97 -11.82
N ASP A 54 10.80 -9.29 -13.11
CA ASP A 54 10.24 -8.40 -14.14
C ASP A 54 8.73 -8.15 -13.93
N ALA A 55 7.97 -9.20 -13.59
CA ALA A 55 6.56 -9.09 -13.23
C ALA A 55 6.35 -8.17 -12.02
N ARG A 56 7.23 -8.25 -11.01
CA ARG A 56 7.19 -7.39 -9.83
C ARG A 56 7.45 -5.93 -10.18
N GLU A 57 8.43 -5.66 -11.03
CA GLU A 57 8.72 -4.31 -11.46
C GLU A 57 7.54 -3.70 -12.24
N LYS A 58 6.95 -4.48 -13.15
CA LYS A 58 5.77 -4.08 -13.93
C LYS A 58 4.55 -3.82 -13.05
N LEU A 59 4.29 -4.67 -12.07
CA LEU A 59 3.20 -4.48 -11.12
C LEU A 59 3.43 -3.21 -10.30
N LYS A 60 4.64 -3.04 -9.75
CA LYS A 60 5.01 -1.87 -8.95
C LYS A 60 4.90 -0.55 -9.72
N ALA A 61 5.15 -0.56 -11.04
CA ALA A 61 4.97 0.62 -11.87
C ALA A 61 3.51 1.12 -11.91
N GLN A 62 2.52 0.26 -11.61
CA GLN A 62 1.11 0.62 -11.56
C GLN A 62 0.67 1.26 -10.23
N GLU A 63 1.51 1.25 -9.19
CA GLU A 63 1.19 1.85 -7.88
C GLU A 63 0.86 3.34 -8.00
N ALA A 64 1.62 4.08 -8.82
CA ALA A 64 1.36 5.49 -9.10
C ALA A 64 0.03 5.69 -9.83
N VAL A 65 -0.29 4.81 -10.80
CA VAL A 65 -1.53 4.88 -11.57
C VAL A 65 -2.74 4.61 -10.67
N LEU A 66 -2.63 3.66 -9.74
CA LEU A 66 -3.65 3.38 -8.74
C LEU A 66 -3.92 4.56 -7.81
N ALA A 67 -2.87 5.24 -7.36
CA ALA A 67 -3.01 6.47 -6.55
C ALA A 67 -3.76 7.56 -7.33
N GLU A 68 -3.37 7.79 -8.60
CA GLU A 68 -4.07 8.75 -9.47
C GLU A 68 -5.53 8.35 -9.71
N LEU A 69 -5.82 7.06 -9.90
CA LEU A 69 -7.19 6.55 -10.06
C LEU A 69 -8.03 6.79 -8.81
N SER A 70 -7.45 6.62 -7.61
CA SER A 70 -8.10 6.92 -6.35
C SER A 70 -8.42 8.41 -6.19
N ASP A 71 -7.49 9.29 -6.56
CA ASP A 71 -7.70 10.74 -6.53
C ASP A 71 -8.82 11.16 -7.50
N VAL A 72 -8.82 10.60 -8.72
CA VAL A 72 -9.86 10.87 -9.72
C VAL A 72 -11.22 10.32 -9.26
N ALA A 73 -11.27 9.11 -8.72
CA ALA A 73 -12.50 8.53 -8.19
C ALA A 73 -13.05 9.34 -7.02
N SER A 74 -12.18 9.83 -6.13
CA SER A 74 -12.54 10.71 -5.02
C SER A 74 -13.10 12.04 -5.51
N ALA A 75 -12.48 12.65 -6.52
CA ALA A 75 -12.99 13.87 -7.14
C ALA A 75 -14.35 13.66 -7.81
N ARG A 76 -14.57 12.51 -8.47
CA ARG A 76 -15.87 12.13 -9.06
C ARG A 76 -16.95 11.91 -8.00
N ALA A 77 -16.61 11.25 -6.89
CA ALA A 77 -17.53 11.01 -5.79
C ALA A 77 -18.01 12.32 -5.15
N GLN A 78 -17.15 13.34 -5.04
CA GLN A 78 -17.53 14.68 -4.57
C GLN A 78 -18.55 15.37 -5.50
N LEU A 79 -18.60 14.98 -6.78
CA LEU A 79 -19.61 15.44 -7.73
C LEU A 79 -20.87 14.55 -7.78
N GLY A 80 -20.93 13.50 -6.96
CA GLY A 80 -22.05 12.56 -6.87
C GLY A 80 -21.91 11.31 -7.74
N ASP A 81 -20.76 11.10 -8.38
CA ASP A 81 -20.43 9.86 -9.11
C ASP A 81 -19.55 8.96 -8.24
N CYS A 82 -20.19 8.06 -7.48
CA CYS A 82 -19.51 7.16 -6.55
C CYS A 82 -19.06 5.83 -7.19
N GLU A 83 -19.45 5.53 -8.44
CA GLU A 83 -19.16 4.24 -9.08
C GLU A 83 -17.65 4.00 -9.20
N GLY A 84 -16.88 5.06 -9.46
CA GLY A 84 -15.42 4.98 -9.53
C GLY A 84 -14.76 4.53 -8.22
N ILE A 85 -15.36 4.80 -7.06
CA ILE A 85 -14.78 4.41 -5.76
C ILE A 85 -14.86 2.90 -5.57
N ASP A 86 -15.99 2.29 -5.89
CA ASP A 86 -16.18 0.84 -5.78
C ASP A 86 -15.21 0.10 -6.71
N VAL A 87 -15.07 0.60 -7.94
CA VAL A 87 -14.15 0.05 -8.95
C VAL A 87 -12.70 0.14 -8.47
N VAL A 88 -12.25 1.32 -8.01
CA VAL A 88 -10.86 1.49 -7.55
C VAL A 88 -10.59 0.69 -6.27
N SER A 89 -11.56 0.56 -5.37
CA SER A 89 -11.42 -0.25 -4.16
C SER A 89 -11.24 -1.73 -4.48
N SER A 90 -12.06 -2.28 -5.39
CA SER A 90 -11.91 -3.65 -5.87
C SER A 90 -10.58 -3.86 -6.60
N LEU A 91 -10.14 -2.88 -7.38
CA LEU A 91 -8.86 -2.92 -8.10
C LEU A 91 -7.68 -2.93 -7.13
N HIS A 92 -7.73 -2.13 -6.06
CA HIS A 92 -6.72 -2.12 -5.01
C HIS A 92 -6.64 -3.47 -4.28
N GLU A 93 -7.78 -4.08 -3.97
CA GLU A 93 -7.81 -5.41 -3.34
C GLU A 93 -7.14 -6.45 -4.23
N GLN A 94 -7.50 -6.50 -5.51
CA GLN A 94 -6.90 -7.45 -6.46
C GLN A 94 -5.40 -7.20 -6.65
N TYR A 95 -5.01 -5.93 -6.81
CA TYR A 95 -3.60 -5.55 -6.96
C TYR A 95 -2.77 -6.01 -5.74
N ASN A 96 -3.24 -5.74 -4.52
CA ASN A 96 -2.54 -6.11 -3.30
C ASN A 96 -2.46 -7.63 -3.14
N ALA A 97 -3.55 -8.35 -3.45
CA ALA A 97 -3.56 -9.81 -3.38
C ALA A 97 -2.49 -10.42 -4.31
N VAL A 98 -2.41 -9.95 -5.56
CA VAL A 98 -1.40 -10.41 -6.52
C VAL A 98 0.01 -9.98 -6.12
N GLN A 99 0.17 -8.77 -5.57
CA GLN A 99 1.46 -8.31 -5.07
C GLN A 99 1.99 -9.22 -3.96
N TYR A 100 1.17 -9.54 -2.95
CA TYR A 100 1.59 -10.41 -1.86
C TYR A 100 1.91 -11.81 -2.35
N ALA A 101 1.06 -12.40 -3.21
CA ALA A 101 1.33 -13.71 -3.78
C ALA A 101 2.65 -13.75 -4.58
N LEU A 102 2.97 -12.68 -5.29
CA LEU A 102 4.23 -12.55 -6.02
C LEU A 102 5.43 -12.42 -5.10
N GLU A 103 5.33 -11.61 -4.05
CA GLU A 103 6.40 -11.46 -3.06
C GLU A 103 6.66 -12.79 -2.33
N ASP A 104 5.62 -13.51 -1.94
CA ASP A 104 5.70 -14.83 -1.33
C ASP A 104 6.41 -15.83 -2.25
N ARG A 105 6.04 -15.85 -3.55
CA ARG A 105 6.65 -16.77 -4.53
C ARG A 105 8.13 -16.47 -4.79
N ILE A 106 8.50 -15.18 -4.82
CA ILE A 106 9.91 -14.78 -4.96
C ILE A 106 10.70 -15.18 -3.72
N GLU A 107 10.15 -14.99 -2.52
CA GLU A 107 10.80 -15.39 -1.27
C GLU A 107 11.00 -16.91 -1.19
N GLU A 108 10.00 -17.69 -1.61
CA GLU A 108 10.09 -19.16 -1.70
C GLU A 108 11.25 -19.61 -2.60
N LEU A 109 11.37 -19.05 -3.81
CA LEU A 109 12.46 -19.41 -4.73
C LEU A 109 13.84 -19.03 -4.19
N LEU A 110 13.96 -17.89 -3.50
CA LEU A 110 15.22 -17.48 -2.85
C LEU A 110 15.60 -18.44 -1.71
N ALA A 111 14.62 -18.98 -0.98
CA ALA A 111 14.83 -19.98 0.06
C ALA A 111 15.20 -21.36 -0.52
N GLU A 112 14.58 -21.77 -1.63
CA GLU A 112 14.90 -23.00 -2.37
C GLU A 112 16.31 -22.96 -2.96
N GLU A 113 16.72 -21.84 -3.54
CA GLU A 113 18.09 -21.65 -4.05
C GLU A 113 19.13 -21.83 -2.93
N SER A 114 18.85 -21.26 -1.75
CA SER A 114 19.72 -21.33 -0.57
C SER A 114 19.86 -22.74 0.01
N THR A 115 18.83 -23.57 -0.09
CA THR A 115 18.86 -24.96 0.41
C THR A 115 19.52 -25.92 -0.57
N SER A 116 19.41 -25.69 -1.88
CA SER A 116 20.06 -26.50 -2.92
C SER A 116 21.60 -26.49 -2.86
N ILE A 117 22.20 -25.41 -2.35
CA ILE A 117 23.66 -25.25 -2.25
C ILE A 117 24.26 -26.07 -1.08
N THR A 118 23.45 -26.44 -0.08
CA THR A 118 23.97 -27.10 1.14
C THR A 118 24.03 -28.63 1.01
N GLU A 119 23.30 -29.24 0.07
CA GLU A 119 23.28 -30.70 -0.11
C GLU A 119 24.39 -31.25 -1.05
N GLN A 120 25.24 -30.40 -1.62
CA GLN A 120 26.37 -30.84 -2.47
C GLN A 120 27.73 -31.02 -1.74
N GLU A 121 27.84 -30.74 -0.44
CA GLU A 121 29.10 -30.89 0.30
C GLU A 121 29.23 -32.16 1.18
N GLU A 122 28.24 -33.07 1.19
CA GLU A 122 28.34 -34.32 1.97
C GLU A 122 28.50 -35.58 1.09
N SER A 123 29.44 -35.54 0.14
CA SER A 123 29.98 -36.77 -0.46
C SER A 123 31.35 -36.52 -1.08
N THR A 124 32.41 -36.57 -0.27
CA THR A 124 33.53 -37.53 -0.43
C THR A 124 34.72 -37.12 0.43
N ASN A 125 35.34 -38.14 1.03
CA ASN A 125 36.70 -38.18 1.58
C ASN A 125 36.90 -37.85 3.05
N ASP A 126 36.55 -38.85 3.84
CA ASP A 126 37.36 -39.31 4.96
C ASP A 126 38.84 -39.53 4.54
N VAL A 127 39.75 -39.46 5.52
CA VAL A 127 41.18 -39.84 5.52
C VAL A 127 42.23 -38.71 5.37
N HIS A 128 42.79 -38.35 6.54
CA HIS A 128 44.19 -38.00 6.89
C HIS A 128 44.51 -36.62 7.54
N SER A 129 44.66 -36.69 8.87
CA SER A 129 45.84 -36.27 9.66
C SER A 129 46.29 -34.79 9.65
N HIS A 130 46.12 -34.17 10.82
CA HIS A 130 46.94 -33.07 11.38
C HIS A 130 48.46 -33.36 11.27
N PRO A 131 49.38 -32.35 11.24
CA PRO A 131 49.49 -31.36 12.34
C PRO A 131 50.08 -29.94 12.08
N ALA A 132 49.83 -29.07 13.06
CA ALA A 132 50.68 -28.00 13.63
C ALA A 132 51.14 -26.76 12.82
N ALA A 133 50.64 -25.62 13.32
CA ALA A 133 51.33 -24.35 13.63
C ALA A 133 51.94 -23.50 12.50
N SER A 134 51.38 -22.28 12.31
CA SER A 134 52.12 -21.00 12.25
C SER A 134 51.13 -19.82 12.30
N GLU A 135 51.60 -18.75 12.94
CA GLU A 135 50.91 -17.54 13.36
C GLU A 135 50.48 -16.57 12.23
N GLN A 136 49.55 -15.69 12.60
CA GLN A 136 49.39 -14.30 12.15
C GLN A 136 49.04 -14.03 10.68
N ALA A 137 47.76 -13.70 10.45
CA ALA A 137 47.38 -12.46 9.76
C ALA A 137 45.95 -12.06 10.14
N LEU A 138 45.83 -10.91 10.82
CA LEU A 138 44.63 -10.10 10.82
C LEU A 138 44.34 -9.66 9.38
N SER A 139 43.13 -9.93 8.87
CA SER A 139 42.57 -9.14 7.77
C SER A 139 41.05 -9.31 7.74
N ASP A 140 40.38 -8.29 8.29
CA ASP A 140 39.22 -7.63 7.68
C ASP A 140 38.20 -8.51 6.97
N THR A 141 37.49 -9.33 7.73
CA THR A 141 36.11 -9.72 7.36
C THR A 141 35.14 -9.06 8.33
N SER A 142 35.29 -7.73 8.48
CA SER A 142 34.13 -6.90 8.83
C SER A 142 33.17 -7.02 7.65
N TYR A 143 32.27 -8.00 7.71
CA TYR A 143 31.09 -8.01 6.87
C TYR A 143 30.39 -6.67 7.12
N ASP A 144 30.58 -5.75 6.18
CA ASP A 144 29.85 -4.49 6.18
C ASP A 144 28.41 -4.87 5.84
N VAL A 145 27.59 -5.02 6.88
CA VAL A 145 26.21 -5.54 6.78
C VAL A 145 25.33 -4.59 5.95
N TYR A 146 25.79 -3.37 5.65
CA TYR A 146 25.04 -2.37 4.89
C TYR A 146 25.94 -1.49 4.00
N PRO A 147 26.48 -2.02 2.88
CA PRO A 147 27.29 -1.23 1.96
C PRO A 147 26.51 -0.07 1.33
N LYS A 148 25.17 -0.18 1.25
CA LYS A 148 24.31 0.86 0.67
C LYS A 148 24.09 2.07 1.58
N LEU A 149 24.17 1.89 2.90
CA LEU A 149 24.00 2.99 3.86
C LEU A 149 25.29 3.81 3.98
N SER A 150 26.45 3.17 3.85
CA SER A 150 27.74 3.88 3.85
C SER A 150 27.89 4.76 2.61
N GLU A 151 27.53 4.28 1.42
CA GLU A 151 27.45 5.12 0.21
C GLU A 151 26.44 6.27 0.37
N PHE A 152 25.23 5.99 0.87
CA PHE A 152 24.20 7.02 1.03
C PHE A 152 24.64 8.14 1.98
N LEU A 153 25.24 7.80 3.12
CA LEU A 153 25.72 8.79 4.09
C LEU A 153 26.94 9.57 3.56
N VAL A 154 27.80 8.94 2.76
CA VAL A 154 28.94 9.62 2.13
C VAL A 154 28.46 10.57 1.03
N SER A 155 27.47 10.18 0.21
CA SER A 155 26.84 11.05 -0.78
C SER A 155 26.15 12.26 -0.12
N GLN A 156 25.38 12.04 0.94
CA GLN A 156 24.71 13.11 1.69
C GLN A 156 25.73 14.13 2.25
N LEU A 157 26.88 13.64 2.74
CA LEU A 157 27.92 14.51 3.32
C LEU A 157 28.68 15.33 2.26
N VAL A 158 28.85 14.79 1.06
CA VAL A 158 29.44 15.51 -0.08
C VAL A 158 28.46 16.56 -0.63
N ASP A 159 27.17 16.21 -0.73
CA ASP A 159 26.12 17.11 -1.20
C ASP A 159 25.92 18.31 -0.25
N ASP A 160 26.00 18.09 1.07
CA ASP A 160 25.89 19.16 2.08
C ASP A 160 27.13 20.07 2.13
N ALA A 161 28.30 19.55 1.73
CA ALA A 161 29.53 20.34 1.64
C ALA A 161 29.55 21.24 0.40
N GLU A 162 29.01 20.79 -0.75
CA GLU A 162 28.97 21.57 -1.99
C GLU A 162 27.91 22.69 -1.94
N ARG A 163 26.76 22.47 -1.28
CA ARG A 163 25.71 23.51 -1.15
C ARG A 163 26.10 24.68 -0.24
N LYS A 164 27.12 24.53 0.61
CA LYS A 164 27.56 25.57 1.55
C LYS A 164 28.55 26.58 0.93
N ALA A 165 29.01 26.35 -0.30
CA ALA A 165 30.05 27.17 -0.93
C ALA A 165 29.53 28.26 -1.88
N THR A 166 28.23 28.31 -2.19
CA THR A 166 27.71 29.19 -3.27
C THR A 166 26.58 30.15 -2.87
N ASP A 167 26.33 30.40 -1.59
CA ASP A 167 25.27 31.34 -1.18
C ASP A 167 25.85 32.75 -0.89
N ASP A 168 25.68 33.64 -1.86
CA ASP A 168 25.99 35.07 -1.81
C ASP A 168 25.20 35.77 -0.68
N PRO A 169 25.85 36.46 0.27
CA PRO A 169 25.19 36.96 1.50
C PRO A 169 24.38 38.27 1.32
N ASN A 170 23.92 38.63 0.12
CA ASN A 170 23.44 40.00 -0.16
C ASN A 170 21.95 40.15 -0.56
N SER A 171 21.08 39.16 -0.31
CA SER A 171 19.64 39.26 -0.60
C SER A 171 18.74 39.53 0.62
N ALA A 172 19.32 39.75 1.81
CA ALA A 172 18.60 39.74 3.08
C ALA A 172 17.83 41.04 3.46
N GLN A 173 17.52 41.98 2.55
CA GLN A 173 17.08 43.32 2.97
C GLN A 173 15.64 43.79 2.60
N GLU A 174 14.82 43.10 1.81
CA GLU A 174 13.53 43.73 1.38
C GLU A 174 12.19 43.05 1.71
N ASP A 175 12.12 41.83 2.26
CA ASP A 175 10.81 41.14 2.44
C ASP A 175 10.28 41.03 3.89
N SER A 176 10.86 41.73 4.86
CA SER A 176 10.48 41.63 6.29
C SER A 176 9.20 42.38 6.71
N ALA A 177 8.29 42.79 5.81
CA ALA A 177 7.19 43.69 6.19
C ALA A 177 5.74 43.19 5.97
N ARG A 178 5.47 41.95 5.52
CA ARG A 178 4.08 41.56 5.19
C ARG A 178 3.58 40.16 5.63
N ARG A 179 4.17 39.52 6.64
CA ARG A 179 3.61 38.26 7.17
C ARG A 179 3.50 38.28 8.70
N SER A 180 2.45 38.94 9.20
CA SER A 180 1.91 38.69 10.54
C SER A 180 0.41 38.44 10.39
N ASN A 181 0.01 37.19 10.53
CA ASN A 181 -1.32 36.63 10.85
C ASN A 181 -1.17 35.11 10.67
N ASP A 182 -0.45 34.46 11.58
CA ASP A 182 -1.00 33.72 12.73
C ASP A 182 -1.63 32.38 12.32
N ALA A 183 -0.76 31.45 11.90
CA ALA A 183 -1.00 30.02 11.98
C ALA A 183 0.25 29.45 12.66
N SER A 184 0.24 29.46 14.00
CA SER A 184 1.20 28.65 14.74
C SER A 184 0.98 27.19 14.29
N PRO A 185 1.99 26.49 13.73
CA PRO A 185 1.84 25.09 13.38
C PRO A 185 1.49 24.35 14.67
N MET A 186 0.27 23.82 14.74
CA MET A 186 -0.22 23.10 15.90
C MET A 186 0.81 22.01 16.22
N SER A 187 1.35 22.04 17.44
CA SER A 187 2.42 21.09 17.82
C SER A 187 1.88 19.67 17.70
N TYR A 188 2.72 18.71 17.31
CA TYR A 188 2.32 17.31 17.15
C TYR A 188 1.55 16.76 18.37
N VAL A 189 1.93 17.19 19.58
CA VAL A 189 1.24 16.84 20.82
C VAL A 189 -0.21 17.36 20.86
N GLN A 190 -0.44 18.59 20.39
CA GLN A 190 -1.78 19.18 20.33
C GLN A 190 -2.66 18.52 19.27
N ILE A 191 -2.06 18.06 18.16
CA ILE A 191 -2.78 17.29 17.12
C ILE A 191 -3.23 15.94 17.68
N LEU A 192 -2.36 15.26 18.43
CA LEU A 192 -2.69 13.98 19.08
C LEU A 192 -3.79 14.14 20.14
N ASP A 193 -3.70 15.16 21.00
CA ASP A 193 -4.72 15.45 22.00
C ASP A 193 -6.09 15.79 21.37
N GLN A 194 -6.08 16.45 20.21
CA GLN A 194 -7.30 16.78 19.47
C GLN A 194 -7.93 15.54 18.83
N LEU A 195 -7.12 14.67 18.20
CA LEU A 195 -7.58 13.39 17.66
C LEU A 195 -8.18 12.49 18.74
N GLN A 196 -7.55 12.41 19.92
CA GLN A 196 -8.07 11.59 21.02
C GLN A 196 -9.45 12.07 21.50
N ARG A 197 -9.66 13.39 21.55
CA ARG A 197 -10.96 13.98 21.91
C ARG A 197 -12.04 13.68 20.87
N GLU A 198 -11.68 13.73 19.59
CA GLU A 198 -12.62 13.45 18.49
C GLU A 198 -13.05 11.98 18.47
N VAL A 199 -12.16 11.04 18.80
CA VAL A 199 -12.50 9.62 18.97
C VAL A 199 -13.45 9.42 20.16
N GLU A 200 -13.18 10.05 21.30
CA GLU A 200 -14.03 9.95 22.50
C GLU A 200 -15.43 10.56 22.27
N GLU A 201 -15.52 11.59 21.43
CA GLU A 201 -16.80 12.18 21.00
C GLU A 201 -17.56 11.22 20.06
N LEU A 202 -16.88 10.59 19.09
CA LEU A 202 -17.51 9.61 18.20
C LEU A 202 -18.05 8.39 18.94
N GLU A 203 -17.31 7.86 19.91
CA GLU A 203 -17.75 6.71 20.73
C GLU A 203 -19.03 7.02 21.52
N ASN A 204 -19.24 8.28 21.93
CA ASN A 204 -20.42 8.70 22.68
C ASN A 204 -21.65 9.01 21.81
N THR A 205 -21.52 9.03 20.48
CA THR A 205 -22.63 9.41 19.58
C THR A 205 -23.39 8.25 18.96
N VAL A 206 -22.96 7.00 19.19
CA VAL A 206 -23.65 5.81 18.65
C VAL A 206 -24.37 5.03 19.75
N PRO A 207 -25.71 5.12 19.87
CA PRO A 207 -26.45 4.06 20.53
C PRO A 207 -26.39 2.83 19.62
N ILE A 208 -25.44 1.92 19.88
CA ILE A 208 -25.46 0.58 19.29
C ILE A 208 -26.66 -0.15 19.91
N ALA A 209 -27.84 0.02 19.30
CA ALA A 209 -29.01 -0.78 19.61
C ALA A 209 -28.77 -2.19 19.04
N LEU A 210 -28.02 -3.01 19.78
CA LEU A 210 -27.93 -4.43 19.49
C LEU A 210 -29.36 -5.02 19.60
N PRO A 211 -29.81 -5.83 18.62
CA PRO A 211 -31.08 -6.53 18.75
C PRO A 211 -31.05 -7.36 20.04
N SER A 212 -32.13 -7.29 20.82
CA SER A 212 -32.22 -8.02 22.07
C SER A 212 -32.15 -9.51 21.77
N SER A 213 -31.59 -10.31 22.68
CA SER A 213 -31.55 -11.77 22.54
C SER A 213 -32.93 -12.38 22.23
N SER A 214 -34.02 -11.70 22.61
CA SER A 214 -35.40 -12.08 22.25
C SER A 214 -35.68 -11.99 20.75
N ASP A 215 -35.17 -10.95 20.06
CA ASP A 215 -35.42 -10.71 18.63
C ASP A 215 -34.71 -11.78 17.77
N LEU A 216 -33.53 -12.23 18.20
CA LEU A 216 -32.79 -13.34 17.58
C LEU A 216 -33.56 -14.67 17.65
N ILE A 217 -34.23 -14.94 18.76
CA ILE A 217 -35.00 -16.18 18.96
C ILE A 217 -36.25 -16.20 18.09
N ASP A 218 -36.93 -15.06 17.95
CA ASP A 218 -38.11 -14.95 17.09
C ASP A 218 -37.76 -15.10 15.61
N LEU A 219 -36.59 -14.59 15.18
CA LEU A 219 -36.07 -14.81 13.83
C LEU A 219 -35.74 -16.28 13.56
N GLN A 220 -35.16 -16.98 14.54
CA GLN A 220 -34.85 -18.40 14.44
C GLN A 220 -36.11 -19.28 14.38
N ARG A 221 -37.20 -18.84 15.03
CA ARG A 221 -38.52 -19.49 14.99
C ARG A 221 -39.32 -19.14 13.74
N ALA A 222 -39.02 -18.01 13.10
CA ALA A 222 -39.63 -17.60 11.84
C ALA A 222 -39.12 -18.43 10.64
N LYS A 223 -39.62 -19.67 10.56
CA LYS A 223 -39.87 -20.43 9.31
C LYS A 223 -38.74 -20.47 8.27
N ILE A 224 -37.89 -21.48 8.38
CA ILE A 224 -37.33 -22.16 7.19
C ILE A 224 -38.49 -22.93 6.52
N PRO A 225 -38.90 -22.64 5.27
CA PRO A 225 -39.88 -23.45 4.58
C PRO A 225 -39.34 -24.87 4.34
N LYS A 226 -40.13 -25.88 4.71
CA LYS A 226 -39.81 -27.32 4.71
C LYS A 226 -39.34 -27.85 3.33
N LEU A 227 -38.03 -27.79 3.05
CA LEU A 227 -37.40 -28.43 1.89
C LEU A 227 -37.59 -29.96 1.89
N PHE A 228 -37.71 -30.57 3.08
CA PHE A 228 -37.93 -32.02 3.22
C PHE A 228 -39.19 -32.53 2.52
N SER A 229 -40.30 -31.78 2.55
CA SER A 229 -41.55 -32.19 1.88
C SER A 229 -41.46 -32.16 0.35
N LYS A 230 -40.51 -31.40 -0.22
CA LYS A 230 -40.26 -31.39 -1.67
C LYS A 230 -39.38 -32.57 -2.10
N LEU A 231 -38.56 -33.13 -1.21
CA LEU A 231 -37.73 -34.30 -1.50
C LEU A 231 -38.56 -35.60 -1.63
N ASP A 232 -39.59 -35.78 -0.80
CA ASP A 232 -40.50 -36.93 -0.91
C ASP A 232 -41.26 -36.98 -2.25
N ALA A 233 -41.54 -35.81 -2.86
CA ALA A 233 -42.26 -35.72 -4.13
C ALA A 233 -41.43 -36.14 -5.35
N ILE A 234 -40.10 -36.28 -5.22
CA ILE A 234 -39.20 -36.67 -6.31
C ILE A 234 -38.80 -38.15 -6.20
N SER A 235 -39.10 -38.80 -5.06
CA SER A 235 -38.81 -40.22 -4.84
C SER A 235 -39.77 -41.18 -5.56
N ASP A 236 -40.86 -40.70 -6.16
CA ASP A 236 -41.88 -41.53 -6.81
C ASP A 236 -41.70 -41.56 -8.34
N ILE A 237 -40.53 -42.04 -8.79
CA ILE A 237 -40.27 -42.38 -10.20
C ILE A 237 -40.29 -43.91 -10.30
N PRO A 238 -41.28 -44.54 -10.96
CA PRO A 238 -41.31 -45.99 -11.13
C PRO A 238 -40.25 -46.45 -12.15
N HIS A 239 -39.58 -47.56 -11.84
CA HIS A 239 -38.64 -48.29 -12.70
C HIS A 239 -39.32 -48.96 -13.89
#